data_AF-A0A9P1FPF0-F1
#
_entry.id   AF-A0A9P1FPF0-F1
#
_cell.length_a   1.000
_cell.length_b   1.000
_cell.length_c   1.000
_cell.angle_alpha   90.00
_cell.angle_beta   90.00
_cell.angle_gamma   90.00
#
_symmetry.space_group_name_H-M   'P 1'
#
loop_
_entity.id
_entity.type
_entity.pdbx_description
1 polymer ?
#
loop_
_entity_poly.entity_id
_entity_poly.type
_entity_poly.pdbx_seq_one_letter_code
_entity_poly.pdbx_strand_id
1 'polypeptide(L)'
;MAPVILFLTILASPALGEDFLAPSNRSLAGGCRSYGCSSCARCFNPGARPGVMCKTGGGGVGYHCSAEPKGGNDVSATFACMDWTFGSNAMRSAEASFRAQAGQDVYFGVGTYGTSDDKQRGLGACYRLKVDGMDKDIIAQSINTGWDVHGNQFDLQIAAGGTGAFNNCAGREGSMFPGGQSAWGCTYGGVDSYEACRALPKSPRQSHAMRQAGDSLVSLCEYSWKKKVRVSGAGRPAGACKYNPTLLDVSRVRCPEQLVALTQLQRNDEPHSFTATAKARPAGFPNSGDKKCRSEDPSAGLGYCLTRMMDCRKPSGAFKDNVQWDLMVAGRRVLQTCTSDGYTRIDVSCGCSGCMC
;
A
#
# COMPACT_ATOMS: atom_id res chain seq x y z
N MET A 1 25.18 -60.49 8.24
CA MET A 1 25.42 -59.14 8.80
C MET A 1 26.10 -58.30 7.74
N ALA A 2 25.38 -57.34 7.16
CA ALA A 2 25.88 -56.34 6.24
C ALA A 2 25.08 -55.05 6.51
N PRO A 3 25.69 -53.86 6.61
CA PRO A 3 24.97 -52.65 6.96
C PRO A 3 24.36 -52.03 5.70
N VAL A 4 23.09 -51.64 5.81
CA VAL A 4 22.38 -50.82 4.81
C VAL A 4 22.77 -49.36 5.06
N ILE A 5 23.47 -48.76 4.09
CA ILE A 5 23.78 -47.32 4.08
C ILE A 5 22.57 -46.58 3.51
N LEU A 6 21.91 -45.78 4.35
CA LEU A 6 20.81 -44.91 3.98
C LEU A 6 21.38 -43.58 3.45
N PHE A 7 21.32 -43.36 2.13
CA PHE A 7 21.61 -42.07 1.52
C PHE A 7 20.43 -41.11 1.74
N LEU A 8 20.60 -40.14 2.63
CA LEU A 8 19.68 -39.04 2.83
C LEU A 8 20.04 -37.91 1.85
N THR A 9 19.37 -37.85 0.70
CA THR A 9 19.54 -36.74 -0.25
C THR A 9 18.74 -35.54 0.26
N ILE A 10 19.42 -34.60 0.93
CA ILE A 10 18.88 -33.29 1.27
C ILE A 10 18.82 -32.46 -0.02
N LEU A 11 17.62 -32.31 -0.57
CA LEU A 11 17.34 -31.31 -1.61
C LEU A 11 17.42 -29.93 -0.96
N ALA A 12 18.52 -29.22 -1.22
CA ALA A 12 18.66 -27.82 -0.89
C ALA A 12 17.63 -26.99 -1.68
N SER A 13 16.66 -26.41 -0.98
CA SER A 13 15.81 -25.35 -1.51
C SER A 13 16.67 -24.14 -1.91
N PRO A 14 16.40 -23.48 -3.05
CA PRO A 14 17.11 -22.26 -3.40
C PRO A 14 16.75 -21.16 -2.39
N ALA A 15 17.78 -20.64 -1.72
CA ALA A 15 17.70 -19.48 -0.87
C ALA A 15 17.21 -18.26 -1.68
N LEU A 16 15.93 -17.97 -1.59
CA LEU A 16 15.36 -16.67 -1.88
C LEU A 16 15.15 -15.97 -0.55
N GLY A 17 15.94 -14.94 -0.30
CA GLY A 17 15.69 -14.01 0.79
C GLY A 17 16.84 -13.91 1.77
N GLU A 18 17.83 -13.09 1.42
CA GLU A 18 18.43 -12.07 2.27
C GLU A 18 18.98 -11.02 1.31
N ASP A 19 18.34 -9.84 1.23
CA ASP A 19 18.91 -8.56 0.73
C ASP A 19 17.85 -7.49 0.43
N PHE A 20 16.54 -7.81 0.45
CA PHE A 20 15.51 -6.79 0.20
C PHE A 20 15.19 -5.91 1.42
N LEU A 21 15.61 -6.31 2.63
CA LEU A 21 15.26 -5.64 3.90
C LEU A 21 16.48 -5.24 4.76
N ALA A 22 17.70 -5.59 4.36
CA ALA A 22 18.89 -5.14 5.07
C ALA A 22 19.32 -3.78 4.51
N PRO A 23 19.43 -2.72 5.34
CA PRO A 23 20.17 -1.54 4.91
C PRO A 23 21.61 -2.00 4.68
N SER A 24 22.04 -2.05 3.41
CA SER A 24 23.46 -2.29 3.11
C SER A 24 24.25 -1.22 3.85
N ASN A 25 25.19 -1.64 4.67
CA ASN A 25 26.06 -0.77 5.47
C ASN A 25 27.12 -0.09 4.58
N ARG A 26 26.70 0.41 3.41
CA ARG A 26 27.49 1.35 2.63
C ARG A 26 27.41 2.67 3.37
N SER A 27 28.57 3.07 3.89
CA SER A 27 28.87 4.41 4.38
C SER A 27 27.99 5.47 3.69
N LEU A 28 27.10 6.06 4.49
CA LEU A 28 26.25 7.20 4.15
C LEU A 28 27.09 8.50 4.05
N ALA A 29 28.28 8.43 3.47
CA ALA A 29 29.15 9.59 3.23
C ALA A 29 28.82 10.31 1.90
N GLY A 30 27.86 9.79 1.13
CA GLY A 30 27.38 10.39 -0.14
C GLY A 30 26.23 11.38 0.03
N GLY A 31 26.09 12.03 1.19
CA GLY A 31 25.22 13.20 1.33
C GLY A 31 25.68 14.31 0.37
N CYS A 32 24.81 15.32 0.15
CA CYS A 32 24.90 16.43 -0.82
C CYS A 32 26.28 17.07 -1.14
N ARG A 33 27.33 16.81 -0.35
CA ARG A 33 28.73 17.17 -0.64
C ARG A 33 29.27 16.58 -1.94
N SER A 34 28.93 15.33 -2.30
CA SER A 34 29.40 14.72 -3.57
C SER A 34 28.81 15.39 -4.81
N TYR A 35 27.76 16.19 -4.64
CA TYR A 35 27.11 16.96 -5.71
C TYR A 35 27.34 18.48 -5.58
N GLY A 36 28.31 18.91 -4.74
CA GLY A 36 28.75 20.30 -4.68
C GLY A 36 27.83 21.26 -3.91
N CYS A 37 26.86 20.77 -3.13
CA CYS A 37 25.93 21.65 -2.42
C CYS A 37 26.45 22.03 -1.03
N SER A 38 27.15 23.17 -0.92
CA SER A 38 27.64 23.72 0.34
C SER A 38 26.56 24.49 1.15
N SER A 39 25.41 24.81 0.54
CA SER A 39 24.36 25.65 1.15
C SER A 39 22.93 25.26 0.75
N CYS A 40 22.59 23.97 0.79
CA CYS A 40 21.22 23.52 0.52
C CYS A 40 20.21 24.15 1.50
N ALA A 41 19.36 25.03 1.00
CA ALA A 41 18.18 25.51 1.72
C ALA A 41 17.26 24.30 2.04
N ARG A 42 17.09 24.04 3.34
CA ARG A 42 16.09 23.15 3.99
C ARG A 42 15.53 22.01 3.14
N CYS A 43 16.30 20.93 3.07
CA CYS A 43 15.85 19.62 2.61
C CYS A 43 14.53 19.18 3.28
N PHE A 44 13.50 18.84 2.50
CA PHE A 44 12.21 18.45 3.06
C PHE A 44 12.27 17.08 3.75
N ASN A 45 12.91 16.08 3.13
CA ASN A 45 13.01 14.72 3.67
C ASN A 45 14.47 14.20 3.65
N PRO A 46 15.37 14.79 4.46
CA PRO A 46 16.77 14.38 4.52
C PRO A 46 16.90 12.97 5.09
N GLY A 47 17.79 12.15 4.51
CA GLY A 47 18.07 10.79 4.97
C GLY A 47 17.03 9.74 4.56
N ALA A 48 16.10 10.08 3.67
CA ALA A 48 15.13 9.10 3.15
C ALA A 48 15.78 8.08 2.20
N ARG A 49 15.06 6.98 1.92
CA ARG A 49 15.51 5.97 0.96
C ARG A 49 15.65 6.56 -0.44
N PRO A 50 16.82 6.43 -1.10
CA PRO A 50 17.00 6.89 -2.47
C PRO A 50 16.18 6.04 -3.45
N GLY A 51 16.09 6.51 -4.70
CA GLY A 51 15.38 5.83 -5.78
C GLY A 51 15.75 6.40 -7.14
N VAL A 52 14.90 6.15 -8.14
CA VAL A 52 15.05 6.81 -9.45
C VAL A 52 14.36 8.17 -9.46
N MET A 53 14.93 9.14 -10.15
CA MET A 53 14.31 10.46 -10.32
C MET A 53 13.21 10.40 -11.39
N CYS A 54 12.14 11.20 -11.26
CA CYS A 54 11.19 11.34 -12.36
C CYS A 54 11.75 12.24 -13.47
N LYS A 55 11.34 12.00 -14.72
CA LYS A 55 11.98 12.63 -15.88
C LYS A 55 11.59 14.09 -16.17
N THR A 56 10.52 14.64 -15.59
CA THR A 56 10.12 16.05 -15.84
C THR A 56 10.55 17.02 -14.73
N GLY A 57 10.74 18.28 -15.12
CA GLY A 57 11.02 19.40 -14.22
C GLY A 57 12.50 19.64 -13.88
N GLY A 58 13.44 19.06 -14.65
CA GLY A 58 14.87 19.15 -14.36
C GLY A 58 15.42 18.05 -13.44
N GLY A 59 14.71 16.91 -13.32
CA GLY A 59 15.12 15.79 -12.45
C GLY A 59 14.67 15.99 -11.01
N GLY A 60 13.37 16.22 -10.80
CA GLY A 60 12.78 16.46 -9.49
C GLY A 60 12.55 15.18 -8.67
N VAL A 61 12.51 15.36 -7.34
CA VAL A 61 12.21 14.29 -6.37
C VAL A 61 10.72 13.94 -6.33
N GLY A 62 10.39 12.74 -5.85
CA GLY A 62 9.08 12.08 -5.91
C GLY A 62 7.89 12.91 -5.47
N TYR A 63 8.05 13.75 -4.44
CA TYR A 63 6.97 14.61 -3.98
C TYR A 63 6.64 15.77 -4.93
N HIS A 64 7.54 16.10 -5.86
CA HIS A 64 7.30 17.04 -6.97
C HIS A 64 6.83 16.37 -8.26
N CYS A 65 6.94 15.05 -8.38
CA CYS A 65 6.53 14.35 -9.58
C CYS A 65 5.01 14.37 -9.78
N SER A 66 4.59 14.34 -11.05
CA SER A 66 3.19 14.34 -11.44
C SER A 66 2.46 13.12 -10.90
N ALA A 67 1.18 13.31 -10.57
CA ALA A 67 0.27 12.22 -10.22
C ALA A 67 -0.52 11.69 -11.44
N GLU A 68 -0.52 12.41 -12.55
CA GLU A 68 -1.23 12.04 -13.77
C GLU A 68 -0.24 11.85 -14.93
N PRO A 69 -0.36 10.76 -15.71
CA PRO A 69 0.36 10.65 -16.98
C PRO A 69 -0.25 11.62 -17.99
N LYS A 70 0.60 12.33 -18.76
CA LYS A 70 0.13 13.26 -19.81
C LYS A 70 -0.11 12.59 -21.18
N GLY A 71 -0.10 11.26 -21.25
CA GLY A 71 -0.17 10.45 -22.49
C GLY A 71 1.22 10.03 -23.00
N GLY A 72 1.29 9.04 -23.91
CA GLY A 72 2.56 8.50 -24.42
C GLY A 72 3.33 7.58 -23.45
N ASN A 73 4.61 7.36 -23.75
CA ASN A 73 5.60 6.73 -22.85
C ASN A 73 6.02 7.69 -21.71
N ASP A 74 5.09 8.51 -21.24
CA ASP A 74 5.35 9.53 -20.25
C ASP A 74 5.64 8.90 -18.89
N VAL A 75 6.93 8.74 -18.63
CA VAL A 75 7.55 8.31 -17.38
C VAL A 75 7.63 9.44 -16.34
N SER A 76 6.91 10.55 -16.54
CA SER A 76 6.87 11.65 -15.58
C SER A 76 5.95 11.42 -14.40
N ALA A 77 4.89 10.62 -14.60
CA ALA A 77 3.96 10.30 -13.55
C ALA A 77 4.57 9.27 -12.60
N THR A 78 4.20 9.40 -11.33
CA THR A 78 4.49 8.38 -10.33
C THR A 78 3.20 7.78 -9.83
N PHE A 79 3.30 6.54 -9.37
CA PHE A 79 2.16 5.67 -9.13
C PHE A 79 2.21 5.15 -7.71
N ALA A 80 1.06 4.71 -7.19
CA ALA A 80 1.06 3.81 -6.05
C ALA A 80 1.89 2.58 -6.40
N CYS A 81 2.68 2.11 -5.45
CA CYS A 81 3.44 0.89 -5.65
C CYS A 81 2.51 -0.33 -5.67
N MET A 82 2.93 -1.39 -6.32
CA MET A 82 2.16 -2.62 -6.44
C MET A 82 2.65 -3.66 -5.44
N ASP A 83 3.91 -3.58 -5.03
CA ASP A 83 4.53 -4.46 -4.05
C ASP A 83 4.07 -4.24 -2.60
N TRP A 84 3.32 -3.18 -2.31
CA TRP A 84 2.57 -3.03 -1.06
C TRP A 84 1.06 -3.32 -1.21
N THR A 85 0.63 -3.89 -2.33
CA THR A 85 -0.78 -4.32 -2.47
C THR A 85 -1.02 -5.53 -1.59
N PHE A 86 -2.18 -5.60 -0.93
CA PHE A 86 -2.52 -6.71 -0.04
C PHE A 86 -2.26 -8.08 -0.70
N GLY A 87 -1.42 -8.90 -0.04
CA GLY A 87 -1.06 -10.24 -0.52
C GLY A 87 0.15 -10.33 -1.45
N SER A 88 0.80 -9.21 -1.79
CA SER A 88 2.06 -9.23 -2.54
C SER A 88 3.14 -10.04 -1.83
N ASN A 89 4.10 -10.56 -2.58
CA ASN A 89 5.22 -11.29 -1.99
C ASN A 89 6.05 -10.42 -1.04
N ALA A 90 6.20 -9.13 -1.32
CA ALA A 90 6.86 -8.20 -0.41
C ALA A 90 6.06 -7.98 0.89
N MET A 91 4.73 -7.85 0.82
CA MET A 91 3.87 -7.79 2.02
C MET A 91 3.95 -9.07 2.84
N ARG A 92 3.87 -10.24 2.19
CA ARG A 92 3.96 -11.53 2.88
C ARG A 92 5.33 -11.78 3.51
N SER A 93 6.39 -11.30 2.88
CA SER A 93 7.74 -11.31 3.46
C SER A 93 7.83 -10.40 4.69
N ALA A 94 7.27 -9.20 4.60
CA ALA A 94 7.17 -8.26 5.71
C ALA A 94 6.34 -8.83 6.89
N GLU A 95 5.21 -9.47 6.62
CA GLU A 95 4.38 -10.19 7.61
C GLU A 95 5.18 -11.29 8.31
N ALA A 96 5.92 -12.11 7.56
CA ALA A 96 6.74 -13.19 8.11
C ALA A 96 7.85 -12.66 9.02
N SER A 97 8.54 -11.60 8.60
CA SER A 97 9.57 -10.91 9.39
C SER A 97 8.97 -10.30 10.68
N PHE A 98 7.82 -9.63 10.57
CA PHE A 98 7.12 -9.09 11.73
C PHE A 98 6.70 -10.18 12.71
N ARG A 99 6.15 -11.30 12.22
CA ARG A 99 5.79 -12.44 13.06
C ARG A 99 6.99 -13.00 13.82
N ALA A 100 8.15 -13.11 13.15
CA ALA A 100 9.38 -13.57 13.80
C ALA A 100 9.86 -12.62 14.90
N GLN A 101 9.69 -11.31 14.72
CA GLN A 101 10.17 -10.30 15.68
C GLN A 101 9.18 -9.98 16.81
N ALA A 102 7.89 -9.89 16.50
CA ALA A 102 6.85 -9.45 17.42
C ALA A 102 5.97 -10.59 17.95
N GLY A 103 6.11 -11.81 17.40
CA GLY A 103 5.30 -12.96 17.78
C GLY A 103 3.82 -12.86 17.38
N GLN A 104 3.47 -11.94 16.49
CA GLN A 104 2.09 -11.71 16.07
C GLN A 104 1.87 -12.14 14.62
N ASP A 105 0.82 -12.91 14.39
CA ASP A 105 0.42 -13.37 13.06
C ASP A 105 -0.74 -12.50 12.54
N VAL A 106 -0.43 -11.56 11.66
CA VAL A 106 -1.36 -10.59 11.07
C VAL A 106 -1.09 -10.46 9.58
N TYR A 107 -2.08 -9.99 8.83
CA TYR A 107 -1.84 -9.51 7.47
C TYR A 107 -1.39 -8.06 7.48
N PHE A 108 -0.62 -7.66 6.47
CA PHE A 108 -0.30 -6.27 6.21
C PHE A 108 -1.07 -5.71 5.03
N GLY A 109 -1.25 -4.39 5.06
CA GLY A 109 -1.88 -3.67 3.97
C GLY A 109 -1.57 -2.18 4.00
N VAL A 110 -2.04 -1.50 2.96
CA VAL A 110 -2.06 -0.04 2.88
C VAL A 110 -3.45 0.39 2.42
N GLY A 111 -3.82 1.63 2.70
CA GLY A 111 -5.13 2.10 2.31
C GLY A 111 -5.42 3.55 2.70
N THR A 112 -6.70 3.82 2.89
CA THR A 112 -7.22 5.09 3.41
C THR A 112 -8.04 4.81 4.65
N TYR A 113 -7.76 5.49 5.76
CA TYR A 113 -8.66 5.50 6.91
C TYR A 113 -9.46 6.81 6.95
N GLY A 114 -10.77 6.70 7.17
CA GLY A 114 -11.65 7.87 7.27
C GLY A 114 -11.57 8.53 8.64
N THR A 115 -11.00 9.72 8.77
CA THR A 115 -11.10 10.46 10.04
C THR A 115 -10.94 11.96 9.86
N SER A 116 -11.78 12.71 10.58
CA SER A 116 -11.67 14.16 10.77
C SER A 116 -10.88 14.53 12.02
N ASP A 117 -10.67 13.57 12.93
CA ASP A 117 -10.21 13.82 14.30
C ASP A 117 -8.68 13.77 14.41
N ASP A 118 -7.99 13.48 13.31
CA ASP A 118 -6.52 13.52 13.21
C ASP A 118 -6.06 14.73 12.38
N LYS A 119 -4.96 15.36 12.83
CA LYS A 119 -4.41 16.57 12.23
C LYS A 119 -4.07 16.43 10.74
N GLN A 120 -3.65 15.24 10.29
CA GLN A 120 -3.41 14.93 8.88
C GLN A 120 -4.33 13.82 8.36
N ARG A 121 -5.55 13.74 8.92
CA ARG A 121 -6.64 12.85 8.47
C ARG A 121 -6.22 11.38 8.39
N GLY A 122 -5.47 10.93 9.39
CA GLY A 122 -5.01 9.54 9.52
C GLY A 122 -3.80 9.20 8.67
N LEU A 123 -3.36 10.08 7.78
CA LEU A 123 -2.22 9.85 6.90
C LEU A 123 -0.98 9.43 7.71
N GLY A 124 -0.27 8.40 7.27
CA GLY A 124 0.91 7.83 7.94
C GLY A 124 0.63 6.97 9.17
N ALA A 125 -0.58 7.00 9.73
CA ALA A 125 -0.92 6.17 10.89
C ALA A 125 -1.22 4.72 10.49
N CYS A 126 -0.93 3.78 11.38
CA CYS A 126 -1.31 2.38 11.23
C CYS A 126 -2.50 2.02 12.09
N TYR A 127 -3.33 1.15 11.55
CA TYR A 127 -4.56 0.68 12.18
C TYR A 127 -4.56 -0.84 12.18
N ARG A 128 -4.89 -1.42 13.34
CA ARG A 128 -5.22 -2.83 13.45
C ARG A 128 -6.73 -3.00 13.22
N LEU A 129 -7.07 -3.82 12.24
CA LEU A 129 -8.43 -4.06 11.76
C LEU A 129 -8.80 -5.51 12.06
N LYS A 130 -9.88 -5.70 12.81
CA LYS A 130 -10.55 -7.00 12.92
C LYS A 130 -11.72 -7.00 11.96
N VAL A 131 -11.76 -7.96 11.06
CA VAL A 131 -12.74 -8.03 9.97
C VAL A 131 -13.57 -9.29 10.12
N ASP A 132 -14.88 -9.17 9.95
CA ASP A 132 -15.79 -10.31 10.03
C ASP A 132 -15.45 -11.37 8.97
N GLY A 133 -15.35 -12.63 9.40
CA GLY A 133 -15.05 -13.78 8.55
C GLY A 133 -13.57 -14.05 8.23
N MET A 134 -12.63 -13.15 8.59
CA MET A 134 -11.19 -13.34 8.39
C MET A 134 -10.54 -14.22 9.48
N ASP A 135 -9.44 -14.88 9.13
CA ASP A 135 -8.67 -15.74 10.04
C ASP A 135 -7.64 -14.98 10.89
N LYS A 136 -7.28 -13.76 10.47
CA LYS A 136 -6.31 -12.90 11.15
C LYS A 136 -6.73 -11.43 11.03
N ASP A 137 -6.26 -10.63 11.98
CA ASP A 137 -6.36 -9.16 11.87
C ASP A 137 -5.44 -8.64 10.76
N ILE A 138 -5.73 -7.43 10.29
CA ILE A 138 -4.87 -6.68 9.37
C ILE A 138 -4.23 -5.52 10.13
N ILE A 139 -2.92 -5.33 10.00
CA ILE A 139 -2.29 -4.03 10.32
C ILE A 139 -2.07 -3.29 9.01
N ALA A 140 -2.82 -2.20 8.80
CA ALA A 140 -2.77 -1.43 7.57
C ALA A 140 -2.32 0.01 7.83
N GLN A 141 -1.44 0.53 6.96
CA GLN A 141 -1.04 1.94 7.01
C GLN A 141 -1.95 2.79 6.12
N SER A 142 -2.45 3.89 6.66
CA SER A 142 -3.15 4.89 5.85
C SER A 142 -2.13 5.70 5.06
N ILE A 143 -2.09 5.52 3.73
CA ILE A 143 -1.14 6.16 2.81
C ILE A 143 -1.81 7.23 1.94
N ASN A 144 -3.13 7.30 2.00
CA ASN A 144 -3.94 8.19 1.18
C ASN A 144 -4.97 8.91 2.06
N THR A 145 -5.61 9.92 1.49
CA THR A 145 -6.75 10.60 2.10
C THR A 145 -7.87 10.64 1.07
N GLY A 146 -9.08 10.25 1.46
CA GLY A 146 -10.28 10.38 0.63
C GLY A 146 -11.26 11.33 1.31
N TRP A 147 -11.95 12.17 0.55
CA TRP A 147 -13.07 12.95 1.07
C TRP A 147 -14.34 12.09 1.22
N ASP A 148 -14.39 11.00 0.46
CA ASP A 148 -15.42 9.98 0.42
C ASP A 148 -15.26 8.92 1.52
N VAL A 149 -14.05 8.75 2.06
CA VAL A 149 -13.77 7.88 3.20
C VAL A 149 -13.95 8.68 4.49
N HIS A 150 -15.04 8.43 5.21
CA HIS A 150 -15.40 9.15 6.42
C HIS A 150 -15.78 8.20 7.55
N GLY A 151 -15.42 8.59 8.78
CA GLY A 151 -15.74 7.82 9.98
C GLY A 151 -15.12 6.42 10.01
N ASN A 152 -15.81 5.47 10.63
CA ASN A 152 -15.36 4.11 10.96
C ASN A 152 -15.18 3.16 9.74
N GLN A 153 -14.66 3.65 8.62
CA GLN A 153 -14.39 2.94 7.38
C GLN A 153 -12.88 2.84 7.14
N PHE A 154 -12.44 1.72 6.57
CA PHE A 154 -11.10 1.59 6.01
C PHE A 154 -11.18 1.12 4.56
N ASP A 155 -10.50 1.81 3.66
CA ASP A 155 -10.45 1.50 2.23
C ASP A 155 -9.11 0.85 1.88
N LEU A 156 -9.11 -0.47 1.73
CA LEU A 156 -7.90 -1.28 1.59
C LEU A 156 -7.43 -1.33 0.13
N GLN A 157 -6.13 -1.10 -0.10
CA GLN A 157 -5.54 -1.29 -1.42
C GLN A 157 -5.45 -2.78 -1.76
N ILE A 158 -6.30 -3.22 -2.67
CA ILE A 158 -6.36 -4.62 -3.12
C ILE A 158 -6.43 -4.69 -4.65
N ALA A 159 -5.81 -5.70 -5.25
CA ALA A 159 -5.75 -5.85 -6.70
C ALA A 159 -7.15 -5.87 -7.35
N ALA A 160 -7.39 -4.98 -8.32
CA ALA A 160 -8.72 -4.74 -8.91
C ALA A 160 -9.81 -4.51 -7.84
N GLY A 161 -9.51 -3.65 -6.87
CA GLY A 161 -10.46 -3.17 -5.84
C GLY A 161 -11.44 -2.11 -6.36
N GLY A 162 -11.23 -1.62 -7.57
CA GLY A 162 -11.98 -0.51 -8.16
C GLY A 162 -11.07 0.69 -8.35
N THR A 163 -11.10 1.28 -9.55
CA THR A 163 -10.26 2.43 -9.87
C THR A 163 -10.73 3.70 -9.17
N GLY A 164 -11.99 3.76 -8.73
CA GLY A 164 -12.56 4.95 -8.11
C GLY A 164 -12.59 6.15 -9.07
N ALA A 165 -12.60 7.35 -8.48
CA ALA A 165 -12.71 8.61 -9.22
C ALA A 165 -11.48 8.92 -10.10
N PHE A 166 -10.31 8.37 -9.76
CA PHE A 166 -9.08 8.58 -10.51
C PHE A 166 -8.62 7.26 -11.12
N ASN A 167 -8.38 7.18 -12.42
CA ASN A 167 -8.00 5.92 -13.05
C ASN A 167 -6.65 6.02 -13.76
N ASN A 168 -5.58 5.63 -13.05
CA ASN A 168 -4.26 5.41 -13.62
C ASN A 168 -3.97 3.93 -13.87
N CYS A 169 -4.89 3.03 -13.51
CA CYS A 169 -4.68 1.60 -13.67
C CYS A 169 -4.93 1.13 -15.10
N ALA A 170 -6.02 1.56 -15.75
CA ALA A 170 -6.51 0.90 -16.96
C ALA A 170 -7.27 1.80 -17.95
N GLY A 171 -7.38 1.36 -19.20
CA GLY A 171 -8.34 1.90 -20.17
C GLY A 171 -7.93 3.16 -20.92
N ARG A 172 -6.76 3.75 -20.62
CA ARG A 172 -6.21 4.88 -21.38
C ARG A 172 -4.71 4.73 -21.66
N GLU A 173 -4.21 5.50 -22.62
CA GLU A 173 -2.78 5.67 -22.83
C GLU A 173 -2.11 6.19 -21.55
N GLY A 174 -0.92 5.67 -21.22
CA GLY A 174 -0.23 5.98 -19.96
C GLY A 174 -0.76 5.23 -18.72
N SER A 175 -1.84 4.44 -18.82
CA SER A 175 -2.29 3.57 -17.72
C SER A 175 -1.21 2.54 -17.38
N MET A 176 -1.03 2.25 -16.09
CA MET A 176 -0.06 1.28 -15.59
C MET A 176 -0.23 -0.10 -16.25
N PHE A 177 -1.47 -0.58 -16.33
CA PHE A 177 -1.77 -1.88 -16.91
C PHE A 177 -2.28 -1.77 -18.36
N PRO A 178 -1.98 -2.77 -19.21
CA PRO A 178 -2.56 -2.86 -20.54
C PRO A 178 -4.04 -3.28 -20.48
N GLY A 179 -4.74 -3.13 -21.60
CA GLY A 179 -6.13 -3.55 -21.76
C GLY A 179 -7.16 -2.47 -21.44
N GLY A 180 -8.43 -2.85 -21.59
CA GLY A 180 -9.59 -1.99 -21.35
C GLY A 180 -10.02 -1.96 -19.89
N GLN A 181 -10.76 -0.91 -19.51
CA GLN A 181 -11.32 -0.76 -18.16
C GLN A 181 -12.35 -1.85 -17.81
N SER A 182 -13.02 -2.44 -18.81
CA SER A 182 -14.05 -3.47 -18.57
C SER A 182 -13.54 -4.70 -17.82
N ALA A 183 -12.27 -5.09 -18.01
CA ALA A 183 -11.66 -6.21 -17.29
C ALA A 183 -11.52 -5.95 -15.78
N TRP A 184 -11.56 -4.69 -15.35
CA TRP A 184 -11.38 -4.28 -13.95
C TRP A 184 -12.67 -4.31 -13.14
N GLY A 185 -13.81 -4.61 -13.78
CA GLY A 185 -15.12 -4.62 -13.14
C GLY A 185 -15.66 -3.23 -12.89
N CYS A 186 -16.35 -3.04 -11.77
CA CYS A 186 -16.97 -1.77 -11.42
C CYS A 186 -15.92 -0.71 -11.07
N THR A 187 -16.17 0.55 -11.44
CA THR A 187 -15.34 1.70 -11.03
C THR A 187 -15.12 1.71 -9.51
N TYR A 188 -16.18 1.48 -8.73
CA TYR A 188 -16.10 1.31 -7.28
C TYR A 188 -16.39 -0.15 -6.94
N GLY A 189 -15.43 -0.84 -6.29
CA GLY A 189 -15.54 -2.25 -5.91
C GLY A 189 -14.82 -3.23 -6.86
N GLY A 190 -14.49 -2.83 -8.08
CA GLY A 190 -13.69 -3.63 -9.01
C GLY A 190 -14.37 -4.93 -9.44
N VAL A 191 -13.64 -6.03 -9.48
CA VAL A 191 -14.22 -7.34 -9.88
C VAL A 191 -15.08 -7.95 -8.77
N ASP A 192 -16.17 -8.61 -9.17
CA ASP A 192 -17.20 -9.13 -8.25
C ASP A 192 -17.24 -10.66 -8.14
N SER A 193 -16.30 -11.37 -8.77
CA SER A 193 -16.11 -12.80 -8.55
C SER A 193 -14.64 -13.19 -8.54
N TYR A 194 -14.36 -14.37 -8.00
CA TYR A 194 -13.02 -14.98 -8.03
C TYR A 194 -12.56 -15.22 -9.47
N GLU A 195 -13.46 -15.74 -10.31
CA GLU A 195 -13.19 -16.11 -11.70
C GLU A 195 -12.90 -14.87 -12.56
N ALA A 196 -13.54 -13.73 -12.26
CA ALA A 196 -13.30 -12.47 -12.95
C ALA A 196 -11.85 -11.97 -12.79
N CYS A 197 -11.13 -12.38 -11.74
CA CYS A 197 -9.70 -12.08 -11.62
C CYS A 197 -8.89 -12.57 -12.83
N ARG A 198 -9.32 -13.65 -13.51
CA ARG A 198 -8.59 -14.24 -14.65
C ARG A 198 -8.65 -13.39 -15.92
N ALA A 199 -9.60 -12.46 -15.99
CA ALA A 199 -9.71 -11.53 -17.10
C ALA A 199 -8.75 -10.33 -16.98
N LEU A 200 -8.13 -10.14 -15.80
CA LEU A 200 -7.22 -9.04 -15.56
C LEU A 200 -5.89 -9.23 -16.31
N PRO A 201 -5.24 -8.12 -16.73
CA PRO A 201 -3.86 -8.18 -17.21
C PRO A 201 -2.95 -8.68 -16.10
N LYS A 202 -2.10 -9.67 -16.36
CA LYS A 202 -1.24 -10.27 -15.33
C LYS A 202 -0.21 -9.29 -14.75
N SER A 203 0.26 -8.32 -15.53
CA SER A 203 1.33 -7.40 -15.15
C SER A 203 1.13 -6.02 -15.76
N PRO A 204 1.78 -4.97 -15.21
CA PRO A 204 1.89 -3.67 -15.84
C PRO A 204 2.48 -3.75 -17.25
N ARG A 205 2.34 -2.68 -18.03
CA ARG A 205 2.98 -2.55 -19.35
C ARG A 205 4.50 -2.76 -19.25
N GLN A 206 5.12 -2.17 -18.23
CA GLN A 206 6.49 -2.44 -17.83
C GLN A 206 6.51 -3.58 -16.80
N SER A 207 6.63 -4.81 -17.28
CA SER A 207 6.30 -5.99 -16.48
C SER A 207 7.47 -6.67 -15.77
N HIS A 208 8.72 -6.29 -16.07
CA HIS A 208 9.91 -7.01 -15.61
C HIS A 208 9.96 -7.13 -14.08
N ALA A 209 9.85 -6.00 -13.37
CA ALA A 209 9.99 -5.95 -11.91
C ALA A 209 8.89 -6.74 -11.18
N MET A 210 7.62 -6.62 -11.60
CA MET A 210 6.52 -7.40 -11.01
C MET A 210 6.71 -8.91 -11.21
N ARG A 211 7.13 -9.33 -12.42
CA ARG A 211 7.40 -10.75 -12.69
C ARG A 211 8.57 -11.27 -11.87
N GLN A 212 9.63 -10.48 -11.72
CA GLN A 212 10.79 -10.84 -10.91
C GLN A 212 10.43 -11.00 -9.43
N ALA A 213 9.51 -10.17 -8.93
CA ALA A 213 8.96 -10.31 -7.59
C ALA A 213 8.05 -11.53 -7.41
N GLY A 214 7.71 -12.24 -8.49
CA GLY A 214 6.79 -13.38 -8.47
C GLY A 214 5.33 -12.99 -8.24
N ASP A 215 4.98 -11.73 -8.46
CA ASP A 215 3.61 -11.22 -8.31
C ASP A 215 2.88 -11.20 -9.66
N SER A 216 1.55 -11.23 -9.61
CA SER A 216 0.70 -10.91 -10.76
C SER A 216 -0.60 -10.28 -10.28
N LEU A 217 -1.20 -9.39 -11.07
CA LEU A 217 -2.47 -8.77 -10.68
C LEU A 217 -3.57 -9.81 -10.46
N VAL A 218 -3.55 -10.89 -11.26
CA VAL A 218 -4.48 -12.03 -11.14
C VAL A 218 -4.31 -12.72 -9.79
N SER A 219 -3.09 -13.12 -9.42
CA SER A 219 -2.83 -13.82 -8.16
C SER A 219 -3.13 -12.96 -6.94
N LEU A 220 -2.84 -11.65 -7.00
CA LEU A 220 -3.19 -10.70 -5.94
C LEU A 220 -4.71 -10.54 -5.80
N CYS A 221 -5.43 -10.49 -6.92
CA CYS A 221 -6.90 -10.42 -6.93
C CYS A 221 -7.50 -11.68 -6.30
N GLU A 222 -7.05 -12.86 -6.73
CA GLU A 222 -7.47 -14.15 -6.17
C GLU A 222 -7.14 -14.27 -4.68
N TYR A 223 -5.99 -13.73 -4.24
CA TYR A 223 -5.60 -13.70 -2.84
C TYR A 223 -6.60 -12.92 -1.99
N SER A 224 -7.05 -11.76 -2.46
CA SER A 224 -8.01 -10.93 -1.74
C SER A 224 -9.37 -11.63 -1.49
N TRP A 225 -9.81 -12.48 -2.43
CA TRP A 225 -10.97 -13.35 -2.25
C TRP A 225 -10.71 -14.45 -1.22
N LYS A 226 -9.58 -15.15 -1.35
CA LYS A 226 -9.19 -16.24 -0.43
C LYS A 226 -9.10 -15.75 1.02
N LYS A 227 -8.68 -14.50 1.22
CA LYS A 227 -8.58 -13.86 2.54
C LYS A 227 -9.80 -13.09 2.97
N LYS A 228 -10.88 -13.12 2.18
CA LYS A 228 -12.19 -12.52 2.51
C LYS A 228 -12.14 -11.02 2.83
N VAL A 229 -11.15 -10.31 2.28
CA VAL A 229 -11.11 -8.83 2.30
C VAL A 229 -12.02 -8.20 1.24
N ARG A 230 -12.78 -9.03 0.52
CA ARG A 230 -13.87 -8.65 -0.37
C ARG A 230 -14.93 -9.74 -0.38
N VAL A 231 -16.14 -9.38 -0.76
CA VAL A 231 -17.29 -10.28 -0.91
C VAL A 231 -17.99 -10.01 -2.24
N SER A 232 -18.70 -11.02 -2.75
CA SER A 232 -19.42 -10.94 -4.03
C SER A 232 -20.82 -10.37 -3.82
N GLY A 233 -21.26 -9.53 -4.74
CA GLY A 233 -22.64 -9.10 -4.91
C GLY A 233 -23.45 -9.94 -5.88
N ALA A 234 -22.84 -10.95 -6.53
CA ALA A 234 -23.52 -11.80 -7.49
C ALA A 234 -24.75 -12.48 -6.85
N GLY A 235 -25.90 -12.34 -7.50
CA GLY A 235 -27.18 -12.87 -7.02
C GLY A 235 -27.79 -12.12 -5.84
N ARG A 236 -27.21 -11.00 -5.39
CA ARG A 236 -27.74 -10.19 -4.28
C ARG A 236 -28.53 -8.98 -4.80
N PRO A 237 -29.49 -8.44 -4.02
CA PRO A 237 -30.42 -7.39 -4.49
C PRO A 237 -29.75 -6.11 -4.99
N ALA A 238 -28.67 -5.65 -4.36
CA ALA A 238 -27.97 -4.43 -4.79
C ALA A 238 -27.02 -4.65 -5.97
N GLY A 239 -26.82 -5.91 -6.37
CA GLY A 239 -25.97 -6.29 -7.48
C GLY A 239 -24.47 -6.26 -7.16
N ALA A 240 -23.69 -6.44 -8.23
CA ALA A 240 -22.25 -6.60 -8.17
C ALA A 240 -21.53 -5.39 -7.55
N CYS A 241 -20.42 -5.65 -6.87
CA CYS A 241 -19.49 -4.64 -6.35
C CYS A 241 -20.04 -3.79 -5.19
N LYS A 242 -21.29 -4.01 -4.76
CA LYS A 242 -21.96 -3.22 -3.70
C LYS A 242 -21.74 -3.72 -2.29
N TYR A 243 -21.12 -4.88 -2.12
CA TYR A 243 -20.95 -5.51 -0.81
C TYR A 243 -19.49 -5.48 -0.36
N ASN A 244 -19.30 -5.22 0.93
CA ASN A 244 -18.00 -5.17 1.58
C ASN A 244 -18.05 -5.88 2.94
N PRO A 245 -16.92 -6.45 3.43
CA PRO A 245 -16.83 -7.02 4.77
C PRO A 245 -17.11 -6.00 5.87
N THR A 246 -17.58 -6.49 7.03
CA THR A 246 -17.82 -5.67 8.22
C THR A 246 -16.55 -5.58 9.06
N LEU A 247 -16.20 -4.36 9.50
CA LEU A 247 -15.19 -4.11 10.52
C LEU A 247 -15.80 -4.35 11.92
N LEU A 248 -15.16 -5.24 12.67
CA LEU A 248 -15.50 -5.59 14.04
C LEU A 248 -14.66 -4.81 15.07
N ASP A 249 -13.42 -4.46 14.73
CA ASP A 249 -12.58 -3.59 15.57
C ASP A 249 -11.65 -2.77 14.69
N VAL A 250 -11.40 -1.53 15.09
CA VAL A 250 -10.39 -0.65 14.50
C VAL A 250 -9.68 0.04 15.63
N SER A 251 -8.36 -0.04 15.66
CA SER A 251 -7.56 0.63 16.68
C SER A 251 -6.27 1.17 16.07
N ARG A 252 -5.93 2.43 16.39
CA ARG A 252 -4.63 2.99 16.01
C ARG A 252 -3.54 2.23 16.76
N VAL A 253 -2.50 1.81 16.04
CA VAL A 253 -1.38 1.04 16.59
C VAL A 253 -0.06 1.61 16.11
N ARG A 254 1.04 1.17 16.71
CA ARG A 254 2.38 1.39 16.19
C ARG A 254 2.47 0.87 14.76
N CYS A 255 3.14 1.58 13.86
CA CYS A 255 3.44 1.02 12.55
C CYS A 255 4.57 -0.02 12.65
N PRO A 256 4.37 -1.25 12.16
CA PRO A 256 5.46 -2.22 12.06
C PRO A 256 6.59 -1.67 11.18
N GLU A 257 7.83 -1.84 11.61
CA GLU A 257 9.00 -1.33 10.88
C GLU A 257 9.09 -1.91 9.46
N GLN A 258 8.67 -3.15 9.27
CA GLN A 258 8.61 -3.81 7.97
C GLN A 258 7.63 -3.11 7.01
N LEU A 259 6.49 -2.64 7.52
CA LEU A 259 5.51 -1.90 6.74
C LEU A 259 6.02 -0.49 6.42
N VAL A 260 6.63 0.17 7.40
CA VAL A 260 7.32 1.47 7.22
C VAL A 260 8.47 1.36 6.21
N ALA A 261 9.22 0.25 6.21
CA ALA A 261 10.31 0.03 5.27
C ALA A 261 9.80 -0.03 3.82
N LEU A 262 8.63 -0.65 3.59
CA LEU A 262 8.00 -0.66 2.27
C LEU A 262 7.58 0.75 1.84
N THR A 263 6.94 1.52 2.73
CA THR A 263 6.23 2.76 2.39
C THR A 263 7.08 4.04 2.52
N GLN A 264 8.12 4.01 3.36
CA GLN A 264 8.92 5.16 3.81
C GLN A 264 8.11 6.24 4.54
N LEU A 265 6.93 5.92 5.07
CA LEU A 265 6.10 6.84 5.81
C LEU A 265 6.03 6.42 7.28
N GLN A 266 6.36 7.32 8.20
CA GLN A 266 6.29 7.04 9.64
C GLN A 266 5.97 8.27 10.46
N ARG A 267 5.07 8.11 11.42
CA ARG A 267 4.69 9.18 12.34
C ARG A 267 5.50 9.12 13.63
N ASN A 268 5.69 10.27 14.27
CA ASN A 268 6.39 10.36 15.55
C ASN A 268 5.45 10.28 16.77
N ASP A 269 4.13 10.36 16.54
CA ASP A 269 3.06 10.25 17.55
C ASP A 269 2.36 8.87 17.52
N GLU A 270 3.06 7.84 17.07
CA GLU A 270 2.54 6.48 17.04
C GLU A 270 2.31 5.93 18.47
N PRO A 271 1.22 5.17 18.69
CA PRO A 271 1.10 4.36 19.90
C PRO A 271 2.32 3.43 20.08
N HIS A 272 2.63 3.03 21.31
CA HIS A 272 3.77 2.14 21.56
C HIS A 272 3.51 0.66 21.26
N SER A 273 2.26 0.27 21.01
CA SER A 273 1.81 -1.13 20.89
C SER A 273 1.27 -1.47 19.52
N PHE A 274 1.44 -2.73 19.10
CA PHE A 274 0.83 -3.32 17.90
C PHE A 274 -0.57 -3.93 18.15
N THR A 275 -1.04 -3.88 19.41
CA THR A 275 -2.31 -4.46 19.84
C THR A 275 -3.34 -3.37 20.08
N ALA A 276 -4.61 -3.67 19.78
CA ALA A 276 -5.71 -2.76 20.01
C ALA A 276 -5.85 -2.40 21.50
N THR A 277 -6.09 -1.12 21.79
CA THR A 277 -6.32 -0.63 23.17
C THR A 277 -7.57 0.24 23.21
N ALA A 278 -8.27 0.27 24.35
CA ALA A 278 -9.48 1.08 24.48
C ALA A 278 -9.24 2.56 24.16
N LYS A 279 -8.09 3.12 24.57
CA LYS A 279 -7.72 4.51 24.31
C LYS A 279 -7.45 4.80 22.83
N ALA A 280 -6.99 3.81 22.06
CA ALA A 280 -6.65 3.99 20.65
C ALA A 280 -7.79 3.61 19.69
N ARG A 281 -8.96 3.23 20.20
CA ARG A 281 -10.14 2.94 19.38
C ARG A 281 -10.91 4.23 19.08
N PRO A 282 -11.41 4.41 17.85
CA PRO A 282 -12.42 5.41 17.57
C PRO A 282 -13.76 5.04 18.23
N ALA A 283 -14.64 6.02 18.37
CA ALA A 283 -15.99 5.80 18.87
C ALA A 283 -16.73 4.76 18.01
N GLY A 284 -17.42 3.80 18.65
CA GLY A 284 -18.14 2.73 17.97
C GLY A 284 -17.36 1.42 17.80
N PHE A 285 -16.08 1.38 18.22
CA PHE A 285 -15.31 0.13 18.31
C PHE A 285 -14.93 -0.22 19.76
N PRO A 286 -14.85 -1.52 20.13
CA PRO A 286 -15.14 -2.67 19.27
C PRO A 286 -16.63 -2.76 18.96
N ASN A 287 -16.95 -3.15 17.73
CA ASN A 287 -18.30 -3.42 17.26
C ASN A 287 -18.63 -4.87 17.64
N SER A 288 -19.71 -5.05 18.43
CA SER A 288 -20.12 -6.38 18.91
C SER A 288 -20.66 -7.28 17.79
N GLY A 289 -20.79 -6.73 16.57
CA GLY A 289 -21.33 -7.40 15.39
C GLY A 289 -22.77 -7.00 15.10
N ASP A 290 -23.36 -6.18 15.97
CA ASP A 290 -24.69 -5.57 15.84
C ASP A 290 -24.75 -4.56 14.69
N LYS A 291 -23.65 -3.83 14.45
CA LYS A 291 -23.53 -2.93 13.31
C LYS A 291 -22.90 -3.69 12.15
N LYS A 292 -23.63 -3.78 11.04
CA LYS A 292 -23.13 -4.37 9.80
C LYS A 292 -22.68 -3.29 8.83
N CYS A 293 -21.68 -3.61 8.02
CA CYS A 293 -21.44 -2.83 6.80
C CYS A 293 -22.69 -2.90 5.93
N ARG A 294 -23.16 -1.73 5.49
CA ARG A 294 -24.36 -1.57 4.65
C ARG A 294 -24.04 -0.89 3.33
N SER A 295 -22.89 -1.21 2.72
CA SER A 295 -22.45 -0.57 1.46
C SER A 295 -23.39 -0.82 0.28
N GLU A 296 -24.31 -1.77 0.42
CA GLU A 296 -25.39 -2.05 -0.52
C GLU A 296 -26.52 -1.02 -0.50
N ASP A 297 -26.62 -0.23 0.57
CA ASP A 297 -27.60 0.84 0.75
C ASP A 297 -26.89 2.20 0.64
N PRO A 298 -27.05 2.94 -0.48
CA PRO A 298 -26.42 4.24 -0.67
C PRO A 298 -26.78 5.28 0.40
N SER A 299 -27.89 5.10 1.12
CA SER A 299 -28.34 6.00 2.19
C SER A 299 -27.72 5.68 3.55
N ALA A 300 -27.19 4.47 3.75
CA ALA A 300 -26.67 4.03 5.05
C ALA A 300 -25.24 4.53 5.35
N GLY A 301 -24.56 5.08 4.34
CA GLY A 301 -23.14 5.41 4.42
C GLY A 301 -22.24 4.17 4.48
N LEU A 302 -20.94 4.38 4.70
CA LEU A 302 -19.92 3.33 4.65
C LEU A 302 -19.28 3.03 6.02
N GLY A 303 -19.90 3.50 7.10
CA GLY A 303 -19.46 3.18 8.45
C GLY A 303 -19.37 1.67 8.68
N TYR A 304 -18.32 1.22 9.36
CA TYR A 304 -18.04 -0.19 9.65
C TYR A 304 -17.74 -1.05 8.40
N CYS A 305 -17.50 -0.45 7.24
CA CYS A 305 -17.12 -1.19 6.04
C CYS A 305 -15.59 -1.26 5.87
N LEU A 306 -15.08 -2.44 5.54
CA LEU A 306 -13.78 -2.59 4.90
C LEU A 306 -14.00 -2.49 3.38
N THR A 307 -13.84 -1.29 2.83
CA THR A 307 -13.94 -1.11 1.38
C THR A 307 -12.61 -1.42 0.69
N ARG A 308 -12.61 -1.27 -0.63
CA ARG A 308 -11.52 -1.66 -1.51
C ARG A 308 -11.25 -0.59 -2.56
N MET A 309 -9.98 -0.37 -2.83
CA MET A 309 -9.53 0.55 -3.87
C MET A 309 -8.27 0.06 -4.58
N MET A 310 -8.08 0.54 -5.81
CA MET A 310 -6.84 0.47 -6.58
C MET A 310 -6.94 1.43 -7.76
N ASP A 311 -6.56 2.68 -7.56
CA ASP A 311 -6.54 3.71 -8.62
C ASP A 311 -5.21 3.78 -9.38
N CYS A 312 -4.16 3.13 -8.84
CA CYS A 312 -2.75 3.19 -9.28
C CYS A 312 -2.15 4.61 -9.24
N ARG A 313 -2.87 5.60 -8.76
CA ARG A 313 -2.44 6.99 -8.73
C ARG A 313 -1.46 7.21 -7.59
N LYS A 314 -0.58 8.21 -7.74
CA LYS A 314 0.22 8.73 -6.62
C LYS A 314 -0.68 9.01 -5.40
N PRO A 315 -0.48 8.31 -4.26
CA PRO A 315 -1.32 8.52 -3.07
C PRO A 315 -1.04 9.86 -2.40
N SER A 316 -2.00 10.38 -1.62
CA SER A 316 -1.89 11.66 -0.91
C SER A 316 -0.65 11.78 -0.02
N GLY A 317 -0.18 10.67 0.57
CA GLY A 317 1.03 10.63 1.40
C GLY A 317 2.32 11.00 0.70
N ALA A 318 2.32 11.00 -0.63
CA ALA A 318 3.48 11.33 -1.44
C ALA A 318 3.57 12.84 -1.75
N PHE A 319 2.57 13.65 -1.38
CA PHE A 319 2.63 15.10 -1.54
C PHE A 319 3.12 15.74 -0.25
N LYS A 320 4.20 16.52 -0.33
CA LYS A 320 4.79 17.19 0.82
C LYS A 320 3.81 18.11 1.56
N ASP A 321 2.86 18.72 0.83
CA ASP A 321 1.93 19.69 1.40
C ASP A 321 0.75 19.00 2.15
N ASN A 322 0.60 17.69 2.00
CA ASN A 322 -0.42 16.90 2.71
C ASN A 322 0.09 16.34 4.04
N VAL A 323 1.41 16.36 4.28
CA VAL A 323 2.03 15.79 5.48
C VAL A 323 2.50 16.91 6.42
N GLN A 324 2.24 16.77 7.71
CA GLN A 324 2.72 17.72 8.71
C GLN A 324 4.11 17.30 9.17
N TRP A 325 5.13 18.03 8.73
CA TRP A 325 6.54 17.72 8.97
C TRP A 325 6.90 17.43 10.44
N ASP A 326 6.23 18.07 11.39
CA ASP A 326 6.42 17.97 12.84
C ASP A 326 5.73 16.75 13.45
N LEU A 327 4.85 16.07 12.70
CA LEU A 327 4.22 14.79 13.08
C LEU A 327 4.94 13.57 12.48
N MET A 328 6.00 13.79 11.69
CA MET A 328 6.67 12.74 10.94
C MET A 328 8.09 12.50 11.43
N VAL A 329 8.55 11.26 11.32
CA VAL A 329 9.95 10.89 11.60
C VAL A 329 10.84 11.42 10.48
N ALA A 330 12.01 11.96 10.85
CA ALA A 330 13.00 12.43 9.88
C ALA A 330 13.43 11.30 8.93
N GLY A 331 13.57 11.59 7.64
CA GLY A 331 13.83 10.60 6.59
C GLY A 331 12.62 9.75 6.18
N ARG A 332 11.49 9.84 6.89
CA ARG A 332 10.28 9.05 6.65
C ARG A 332 9.02 9.91 6.56
N ARG A 333 9.19 11.13 6.03
CA ARG A 333 8.14 12.16 6.05
C ARG A 333 7.12 12.01 4.93
N VAL A 334 7.53 11.47 3.80
CA VAL A 334 6.71 11.33 2.60
C VAL A 334 6.76 9.90 2.10
N LEU A 335 5.61 9.48 1.61
CA LEU A 335 5.40 8.18 1.02
C LEU A 335 6.24 8.03 -0.25
N GLN A 336 6.96 6.91 -0.37
CA GLN A 336 7.71 6.62 -1.57
C GLN A 336 6.82 5.96 -2.63
N THR A 337 6.73 6.60 -3.79
CA THR A 337 5.95 6.11 -4.94
C THR A 337 6.81 5.24 -5.85
N CYS A 338 6.18 4.67 -6.88
CA CYS A 338 6.85 3.86 -7.88
C CYS A 338 6.71 4.46 -9.28
N THR A 339 7.58 4.02 -10.18
CA THR A 339 7.39 4.23 -11.62
C THR A 339 6.17 3.43 -12.13
N SER A 340 5.86 3.55 -13.43
CA SER A 340 4.76 2.82 -14.07
C SER A 340 4.94 1.31 -14.14
N ASP A 341 6.10 0.77 -13.73
CA ASP A 341 6.28 -0.66 -13.50
C ASP A 341 5.68 -1.15 -12.17
N GLY A 342 5.28 -0.23 -11.29
CA GLY A 342 4.70 -0.51 -9.97
C GLY A 342 5.69 -0.96 -8.89
N TYR A 343 6.99 -1.07 -9.18
CA TYR A 343 7.97 -1.68 -8.26
C TYR A 343 9.26 -0.85 -8.12
N THR A 344 9.70 -0.18 -9.18
CA THR A 344 10.88 0.69 -9.13
C THR A 344 10.54 1.95 -8.31
N ARG A 345 11.21 2.11 -7.17
CA ARG A 345 10.99 3.22 -6.24
C ARG A 345 11.45 4.55 -6.83
N ILE A 346 10.62 5.58 -6.66
CA ILE A 346 10.96 6.96 -6.97
C ILE A 346 11.72 7.57 -5.81
N ASP A 347 12.78 8.33 -6.07
CA ASP A 347 13.55 8.99 -5.03
C ASP A 347 12.69 10.01 -4.26
N VAL A 348 12.59 9.87 -2.94
CA VAL A 348 11.95 10.86 -2.05
C VAL A 348 12.93 11.40 -1.01
N SER A 349 14.20 10.99 -1.09
CA SER A 349 15.30 11.66 -0.43
C SER A 349 15.47 12.99 -1.13
N CYS A 350 15.64 14.08 -0.38
CA CYS A 350 16.07 15.28 -1.07
C CYS A 350 17.55 15.10 -1.46
N GLY A 351 17.78 14.91 -2.76
CA GLY A 351 19.06 15.19 -3.40
C GLY A 351 19.18 16.67 -3.73
N CYS A 352 20.40 17.10 -4.08
CA CYS A 352 20.75 18.47 -4.47
C CYS A 352 19.85 19.14 -5.52
N SER A 353 19.04 18.40 -6.28
CA SER A 353 18.10 18.93 -7.26
C SER A 353 16.83 19.56 -6.66
N GLY A 354 16.58 19.37 -5.35
CA GLY A 354 15.60 20.13 -4.56
C GLY A 354 16.20 21.32 -3.81
N CYS A 355 17.51 21.52 -3.89
CA CYS A 355 18.16 22.74 -3.44
C CYS A 355 18.01 23.74 -4.58
N MET A 356 17.09 24.70 -4.46
CA MET A 356 17.23 25.90 -5.26
C MET A 356 18.55 26.55 -4.80
N CYS A 357 19.57 26.52 -5.67
CA CYS A 357 20.74 27.37 -5.54
C CYS A 357 20.35 28.80 -5.92
#